data_AF-A0A962CIW8-F1
#
_entry.id   AF-A0A962CIW8-F1
#
_cell.length_a   1.000
_cell.length_b   1.000
_cell.length_c   1.000
_cell.angle_alpha   90.00
_cell.angle_beta   90.00
_cell.angle_gamma   90.00
#
_symmetry.space_group_name_H-M   'P 1'
#
loop_
_entity.id
_entity.type
_entity.pdbx_description
1 polymer ?
#
loop_
_entity_poly.entity_id
_entity_poly.type
_entity_poly.pdbx_seq_one_letter_code
_entity_poly.pdbx_strand_id
1 'polypeptide(L)'
;MKLHILGICGTFMGGIAALARELGHEVEGSDSNVYPPMSTQLEALGIALRQGYSAENLQPRPDLVVIGNALSRGNAAVEHVLNERLPFISGPQWLGEQL
;
A
#
# COMPACT_ATOMS: atom_id res chain seq x y z
N MET A 1 7.29 -7.93 -8.44
CA MET A 1 7.59 -6.57 -7.91
C MET A 1 7.10 -6.49 -6.49
N LYS A 2 7.79 -5.74 -5.64
CA LYS A 2 7.39 -5.42 -4.28
C LYS A 2 6.56 -4.14 -4.27
N LEU A 3 5.27 -4.28 -3.98
CA LEU A 3 4.31 -3.19 -3.85
C LEU A 3 4.11 -2.83 -2.38
N HIS A 4 4.15 -1.53 -2.09
CA HIS A 4 3.72 -1.01 -0.79
C HIS A 4 2.47 -0.15 -0.96
N ILE A 5 1.36 -0.53 -0.32
CA ILE A 5 0.10 0.20 -0.43
C ILE A 5 -0.12 1.05 0.83
N LEU A 6 -0.23 2.37 0.66
CA LEU A 6 -0.55 3.28 1.76
C LEU A 6 -2.08 3.52 1.80
N GLY A 7 -2.69 3.24 2.96
CA GLY A 7 -4.15 3.20 3.13
C GLY A 7 -4.75 1.85 2.75
N ILE A 8 -4.00 0.76 2.98
CA ILE A 8 -4.33 -0.58 2.49
C ILE A 8 -5.61 -1.17 3.10
N CYS A 9 -6.04 -0.72 4.29
CA CYS A 9 -7.24 -1.25 4.94
C CYS A 9 -8.54 -0.60 4.44
N GLY A 10 -8.48 0.40 3.55
CA GLY A 10 -9.66 0.90 2.85
C GLY A 10 -10.23 -0.16 1.88
N THR A 11 -11.54 -0.29 1.76
CA THR A 11 -12.19 -1.36 0.95
C THR A 11 -11.66 -1.45 -0.48
N PHE A 12 -11.54 -0.31 -1.18
CA PHE A 12 -11.01 -0.28 -2.54
C PHE A 12 -9.52 -0.68 -2.57
N MET A 13 -8.71 -0.11 -1.67
CA MET A 13 -7.27 -0.36 -1.61
C MET A 13 -6.94 -1.80 -1.20
N GLY A 14 -7.73 -2.39 -0.31
CA GLY A 14 -7.63 -3.80 0.05
C GLY A 14 -7.99 -4.72 -1.12
N GLY A 15 -8.96 -4.34 -1.94
CA GLY A 15 -9.26 -5.02 -3.21
C GLY A 15 -8.07 -4.96 -4.18
N ILE A 16 -7.45 -3.78 -4.32
CA ILE A 16 -6.21 -3.62 -5.12
C ILE A 16 -5.10 -4.51 -4.58
N ALA A 17 -4.92 -4.57 -3.26
CA ALA A 17 -3.92 -5.42 -2.62
C ALA A 17 -4.13 -6.91 -2.92
N ALA A 18 -5.38 -7.37 -2.83
CA ALA A 18 -5.75 -8.75 -3.15
C ALA A 18 -5.47 -9.08 -4.63
N LEU A 19 -5.92 -8.22 -5.56
CA LEU A 19 -5.66 -8.39 -6.99
C LEU A 19 -4.16 -8.40 -7.31
N ALA A 20 -3.40 -7.47 -6.72
CA ALA A 20 -1.95 -7.43 -6.87
C ALA A 20 -1.28 -8.72 -6.39
N ARG A 21 -1.77 -9.29 -5.29
CA ARG A 21 -1.27 -10.55 -4.76
C ARG A 21 -1.61 -11.73 -5.68
N GLU A 22 -2.82 -11.78 -6.24
CA GLU A 22 -3.24 -12.79 -7.22
C GLU A 22 -2.42 -12.72 -8.52
N LEU A 23 -2.05 -11.51 -8.96
CA LEU A 23 -1.16 -11.28 -10.11
C LEU A 23 0.31 -11.65 -9.83
N GLY A 24 0.63 -12.13 -8.62
CA GLY A 24 1.97 -12.61 -8.26
C GLY A 24 2.93 -11.55 -7.73
N HIS A 25 2.47 -10.32 -7.45
CA HIS A 25 3.29 -9.31 -6.80
C HIS A 25 3.49 -9.62 -5.31
N GLU A 26 4.64 -9.27 -4.77
CA GLU A 26 4.83 -9.21 -3.31
C GLU A 26 4.14 -7.95 -2.82
N VAL A 27 3.17 -8.09 -1.91
CA VAL A 27 2.34 -6.98 -1.45
C VAL A 27 2.49 -6.83 0.06
N GLU A 28 2.79 -5.61 0.48
CA GLU A 28 2.66 -5.16 1.86
C GLU A 28 1.95 -3.81 1.88
N GLY A 29 1.53 -3.35 3.06
CA GLY A 29 0.96 -2.02 3.17
C GLY A 29 0.87 -1.49 4.59
N SER A 30 0.53 -0.21 4.66
CA SER A 30 0.39 0.53 5.89
C SER A 30 -0.96 1.20 5.97
N ASP A 31 -1.53 1.27 7.18
CA ASP A 31 -2.74 2.05 7.45
C ASP A 31 -2.68 2.68 8.84
N SER A 32 -3.41 3.78 9.05
CA SER A 32 -3.55 4.41 10.37
C SER A 32 -4.05 3.39 11.41
N ASN A 33 -5.03 2.58 11.01
CA ASN A 33 -5.62 1.55 11.84
C ASN A 33 -5.63 0.23 11.07
N VAL A 34 -4.96 -0.77 11.62
CA VAL A 34 -5.00 -2.15 11.11
C VAL A 34 -5.96 -2.92 12.02
N TYR A 35 -7.15 -3.23 11.50
CA TYR A 35 -8.19 -3.89 12.29
C TYR A 35 -9.11 -4.80 11.44
N PRO A 36 -9.75 -5.81 12.05
CA PRO A 36 -10.71 -6.66 11.37
C PRO A 36 -11.95 -5.89 10.89
N PRO A 37 -12.60 -6.30 9.78
CA PRO A 37 -12.37 -7.55 9.06
C PRO A 37 -11.26 -7.46 7.99
N MET A 38 -10.88 -6.25 7.57
CA MET A 38 -9.98 -6.07 6.43
C MET A 38 -8.57 -6.59 6.72
N SER A 39 -8.03 -6.35 7.93
CA SER A 39 -6.70 -6.86 8.28
C SER A 39 -6.61 -8.38 8.17
N THR A 40 -7.58 -9.08 8.75
CA THR A 40 -7.63 -10.55 8.72
C THR A 40 -7.78 -11.10 7.30
N GLN A 41 -8.54 -10.43 6.43
CA GLN A 41 -8.67 -10.83 5.02
C GLN A 41 -7.33 -10.69 4.27
N LEU A 42 -6.64 -9.57 4.44
CA LEU A 42 -5.35 -9.33 3.78
C LEU A 42 -4.25 -10.26 4.32
N GLU A 43 -4.20 -10.45 5.64
CA GLU A 43 -3.26 -11.39 6.27
C GLU A 43 -3.48 -12.83 5.79
N ALA A 44 -4.73 -13.26 5.60
CA ALA A 44 -5.07 -14.57 5.04
C ALA A 44 -4.59 -14.75 3.59
N LEU A 45 -4.41 -13.65 2.84
CA LEU A 45 -3.80 -13.64 1.51
C LEU A 45 -2.26 -13.58 1.55
N GLY A 46 -1.65 -13.58 2.75
CA GLY A 46 -0.22 -13.47 2.95
C GLY A 46 0.32 -12.05 2.76
N ILE A 47 -0.53 -11.03 2.90
CA ILE A 47 -0.15 -9.63 2.76
C ILE A 47 0.29 -9.09 4.11
N ALA A 48 1.51 -8.55 4.19
CA ALA A 48 2.04 -7.97 5.42
C ALA A 48 1.44 -6.57 5.67
N LEU A 49 0.95 -6.34 6.88
CA LEU A 49 0.34 -5.08 7.29
C LEU A 49 1.19 -4.38 8.35
N ARG A 50 1.29 -3.06 8.26
CA ARG A 50 2.00 -2.21 9.21
C ARG A 50 1.07 -1.12 9.72
N GLN A 51 1.17 -0.81 11.01
CA GLN A 51 0.37 0.24 11.60
C GLN A 51 1.07 1.60 11.49
N GLY A 52 0.28 2.64 11.22
CA GLY A 52 0.74 4.00 11.06
C GLY A 52 1.43 4.26 9.72
N TYR A 53 1.76 5.54 9.47
CA TYR A 53 2.46 5.96 8.28
C TYR A 53 3.84 6.50 8.65
N SER A 54 4.87 5.71 8.41
CA SER A 54 6.26 6.07 8.69
C SER A 54 7.16 5.77 7.50
N ALA A 55 8.34 6.40 7.46
CA ALA A 55 9.37 6.08 6.48
C ALA A 55 9.91 4.64 6.65
N GLU A 56 9.95 4.14 7.89
CA GLU A 56 10.42 2.80 8.22
C GLU A 56 9.56 1.71 7.58
N ASN A 57 8.27 1.96 7.41
CA ASN A 57 7.37 1.02 6.74
C ASN A 57 7.70 0.83 5.25
N LEU A 58 8.44 1.76 4.64
CA LEU A 58 8.90 1.71 3.25
C LEU A 58 10.31 1.09 3.13
N GLN A 59 10.78 0.42 4.19
CA GLN A 59 12.04 -0.30 4.22
C GLN A 59 11.80 -1.82 4.40
N PRO A 60 12.39 -2.69 3.55
CA PRO A 60 13.25 -2.36 2.42
C PRO A 60 12.48 -1.67 1.27
N ARG A 61 13.20 -0.85 0.48
CA ARG A 61 12.65 0.01 -0.58
C ARG A 61 11.71 -0.78 -1.50
N PRO A 62 10.43 -0.39 -1.63
CA PRO A 62 9.51 -1.02 -2.57
C PRO A 62 9.82 -0.61 -4.02
N ASP A 63 9.41 -1.44 -4.97
CA ASP A 63 9.51 -1.14 -6.41
C ASP A 63 8.49 -0.06 -6.82
N LEU A 64 7.31 -0.07 -6.19
CA LEU A 64 6.23 0.86 -6.47
C LEU A 64 5.37 1.07 -5.21
N VAL A 65 4.98 2.32 -4.96
CA VAL A 65 4.06 2.70 -3.88
C VAL A 65 2.70 3.06 -4.47
N VAL A 66 1.63 2.43 -3.97
CA VAL A 66 0.25 2.78 -4.36
C VAL A 66 -0.36 3.62 -3.25
N ILE A 67 -0.74 4.86 -3.56
CA ILE A 67 -1.20 5.81 -2.56
C ILE A 67 -2.72 5.95 -2.60
N GLY A 68 -3.37 5.65 -1.48
CA GLY A 68 -4.80 5.88 -1.27
C GLY A 68 -5.15 7.37 -1.18
N ASN A 69 -6.39 7.71 -1.53
CA ASN A 69 -6.87 9.09 -1.66
C ASN A 69 -6.91 9.89 -0.34
N ALA A 70 -6.92 9.22 0.81
CA ALA A 70 -6.97 9.86 2.13
C ALA A 70 -5.64 10.51 2.54
N LEU A 71 -4.57 10.30 1.77
CA LEU A 71 -3.23 10.74 2.09
C LEU A 71 -2.86 12.01 1.34
N SER A 72 -2.17 12.91 2.03
CA SER A 72 -1.71 14.18 1.51
C SER A 72 -0.32 14.53 2.05
N ARG A 73 0.27 15.61 1.55
CA ARG A 73 1.56 16.12 2.04
C ARG A 73 1.51 16.43 3.54
N GLY A 74 2.64 16.26 4.20
CA GLY A 74 2.76 16.29 5.66
C GLY A 74 2.58 14.93 6.34
N ASN A 75 2.07 13.91 5.63
CA ASN A 75 2.16 12.52 6.08
C ASN A 75 3.60 12.00 5.94
N ALA A 76 4.16 11.41 7.00
CA ALA A 76 5.58 11.02 7.03
C ALA A 76 5.97 9.98 5.96
N ALA A 77 5.09 9.01 5.66
CA ALA A 77 5.35 8.04 4.59
C ALA A 77 5.27 8.70 3.21
N VAL A 78 4.31 9.60 2.99
CA VAL A 78 4.19 10.36 1.72
C VAL A 78 5.38 11.28 1.50
N GLU A 79 5.81 12.03 2.52
CA GLU A 79 6.99 12.88 2.40
C GLU A 79 8.24 12.03 2.12
N HIS A 80 8.37 10.84 2.71
CA HIS A 80 9.47 9.92 2.38
C HIS A 80 9.43 9.46 0.91
N VAL A 81 8.27 9.06 0.40
CA VAL A 81 8.08 8.70 -1.02
C VAL A 81 8.56 9.83 -1.94
N LEU A 82 8.17 11.08 -1.63
CA LEU A 82 8.52 12.24 -2.44
C LEU A 82 10.02 12.58 -2.34
N ASN A 83 10.58 12.56 -1.12
CA ASN A 83 11.98 12.91 -0.87
C ASN A 83 12.94 11.91 -1.51
N GLU A 84 12.66 10.61 -1.39
CA GLU A 84 13.48 9.53 -1.96
C GLU A 84 13.16 9.21 -3.42
N ARG A 85 12.23 9.96 -4.01
CA ARG A 85 11.73 9.78 -5.38
C ARG A 85 11.35 8.32 -5.64
N LEU A 86 10.63 7.72 -4.70
CA LEU A 86 10.09 6.38 -4.90
C LEU A 86 9.06 6.44 -6.03
N PRO A 87 9.03 5.47 -6.96
CA PRO A 87 7.93 5.37 -7.91
C PRO A 87 6.61 5.25 -7.16
N PHE A 88 5.63 6.06 -7.52
CA PHE A 88 4.29 5.99 -6.93
C PHE A 88 3.20 6.27 -7.95
N ILE A 89 2.05 5.63 -7.76
CA ILE A 89 0.83 5.87 -8.55
C ILE A 89 -0.42 5.80 -7.66
N SER A 90 -1.57 6.23 -8.19
CA SER A 90 -2.86 6.09 -7.50
C SER A 90 -3.44 4.68 -7.65
N GLY A 91 -4.29 4.26 -6.72
CA GLY A 91 -5.00 2.98 -6.82
C GLY A 91 -5.79 2.80 -8.13
N PRO A 92 -6.61 3.79 -8.58
CA PRO A 92 -7.33 3.69 -9.86
C PRO A 92 -6.40 3.63 -11.08
N GLN A 93 -5.29 4.38 -11.06
CA GLN A 93 -4.30 4.31 -12.13
C GLN A 93 -3.64 2.92 -12.19
N TRP A 94 -3.22 2.38 -11.04
CA TRP A 94 -2.69 1.02 -10.97
C TRP A 94 -3.67 0.01 -11.55
N LEU A 95 -4.96 0.11 -11.17
CA LEU A 95 -5.99 -0.79 -11.67
C LEU A 95 -6.09 -0.75 -13.20
N GLY A 96 -6.21 0.43 -13.80
CA GLY A 96 -6.37 0.57 -15.25
C GLY A 96 -5.11 0.30 -16.07
N GLU A 97 -3.93 0.29 -15.45
CA GLU A 97 -2.67 -0.09 -16.12
C GLU A 97 -2.38 -1.59 -16.02
N GLN A 98 -2.94 -2.29 -15.02
CA GLN A 98 -2.67 -3.71 -14.77
C GLN A 98 -3.82 -4.64 -15.21
N LEU A 99 -5.05 -4.15 -15.35
CA LEU A 99 -6.25 -4.90 -15.75
C LEU A 99 -7.03 -4.16 -16.85
#